data_AF-A0A833SG14-F1
#
_entry.id   AF-A0A833SG14-F1
#
_cell.length_a   1.000
_cell.length_b   1.000
_cell.length_c   1.000
_cell.angle_alpha   90.00
_cell.angle_beta   90.00
_cell.angle_gamma   90.00
#
_symmetry.space_group_name_H-M   'P 1'
#
loop_
_entity.id
_entity.type
_entity.pdbx_description
1 polymer ?
#
loop_
_entity_poly.entity_id
_entity_poly.type
_entity_poly.pdbx_seq_one_letter_code
_entity_poly.pdbx_strand_id
1 'polypeptide(L)'
;MSVLERAMVRQFHEQHIECVGTADVPPQVRLSKSMSHAFVMGELAKANTDFTTGKSFICCLQQDLKMVYFDGSHTLKFIYHSKRLTAFYLGRNLRLQRVVIEVDESGNLLSGTDTQPHLRRLYSIRILGADQIGTATVVQALPRSLAYRCWMENVLAWGPLQ
;
A
#
# COMPACT_ATOMS: atom_id res chain seq x y z
N MET A 1 12.68 -23.39 -3.34
CA MET A 1 13.21 -22.02 -3.55
C MET A 1 13.82 -21.49 -2.26
N SER A 2 15.02 -20.91 -2.34
CA SER A 2 15.69 -20.24 -1.23
C SER A 2 15.02 -18.89 -0.86
N VAL A 3 15.37 -18.32 0.30
CA VAL A 3 14.83 -16.99 0.74
C VAL A 3 15.27 -15.89 -0.22
N LEU A 4 16.52 -15.96 -0.70
CA LEU A 4 17.09 -15.02 -1.66
C LEU A 4 16.38 -15.09 -3.02
N GLU A 5 16.17 -16.29 -3.57
CA GLU A 5 15.44 -16.47 -4.84
C GLU A 5 14.01 -15.91 -4.76
N ARG A 6 13.31 -16.16 -3.64
CA ARG A 6 11.96 -15.59 -3.42
C ARG A 6 11.99 -14.07 -3.34
N ALA A 7 12.99 -13.49 -2.69
CA ALA A 7 13.17 -12.04 -2.61
C ALA A 7 13.47 -11.44 -3.99
N MET A 8 14.30 -12.08 -4.81
CA MET A 8 14.58 -11.64 -6.19
C MET A 8 13.33 -11.65 -7.07
N VAL A 9 12.54 -12.74 -7.03
CA VAL A 9 11.29 -12.82 -7.81
C VAL A 9 10.28 -11.77 -7.35
N ARG A 10 10.19 -11.54 -6.04
CA ARG A 10 9.34 -10.50 -5.47
C ARG A 10 9.78 -9.10 -5.90
N GLN A 11 11.07 -8.80 -5.80
CA GLN A 11 11.62 -7.51 -6.22
C GLN A 11 11.36 -7.26 -7.71
N PHE A 12 11.55 -8.27 -8.55
CA PHE A 12 11.27 -8.19 -9.98
C PHE A 12 9.78 -7.90 -10.24
N HIS A 13 8.87 -8.56 -9.53
CA HIS A 13 7.44 -8.30 -9.62
C HIS A 13 7.10 -6.87 -9.15
N GLU A 14 7.61 -6.45 -8.01
CA GLU A 14 7.39 -5.10 -7.46
C GLU A 14 7.88 -4.01 -8.42
N GLN A 15 9.02 -4.22 -9.09
CA GLN A 15 9.63 -3.21 -9.96
C GLN A 15 9.07 -3.19 -11.38
N HIS A 16 8.61 -4.32 -11.92
CA HIS A 16 8.31 -4.43 -13.36
C HIS A 16 6.87 -4.84 -13.67
N ILE A 17 6.13 -5.36 -12.69
CA ILE A 17 4.81 -5.95 -12.90
C ILE A 17 3.75 -5.19 -12.09
N GLU A 18 4.05 -4.91 -10.82
CA GLU A 18 3.12 -4.25 -9.92
C GLU A 18 3.09 -2.75 -10.15
N CYS A 19 1.89 -2.19 -10.07
CA CYS A 19 1.64 -0.77 -10.27
C CYS A 19 0.76 -0.25 -9.16
N VAL A 20 1.05 0.95 -8.68
CA VAL A 20 0.41 1.49 -7.49
C VAL A 20 -0.43 2.72 -7.87
N GLY A 21 -1.71 2.69 -7.49
CA GLY A 21 -2.57 3.87 -7.42
C GLY A 21 -2.66 4.34 -5.97
N THR A 22 -2.69 5.64 -5.73
CA THR A 22 -2.87 6.23 -4.40
C THR A 22 -4.14 7.06 -4.34
N ALA A 23 -4.88 6.97 -3.26
CA ALA A 23 -6.04 7.80 -3.00
C ALA A 23 -5.87 8.53 -1.67
N ASP A 24 -6.23 9.81 -1.64
CA ASP A 24 -6.31 10.60 -0.43
C ASP A 24 -7.58 10.27 0.36
N VAL A 25 -7.38 9.86 1.61
CA VAL A 25 -8.44 9.55 2.55
C VAL A 25 -8.55 10.68 3.57
N PRO A 26 -9.69 11.38 3.62
CA PRO A 26 -9.90 12.46 4.58
C PRO A 26 -10.00 11.90 6.01
N PRO A 27 -9.66 12.72 7.03
CA PRO A 27 -9.59 12.31 8.43
C PRO A 27 -10.95 11.87 9.04
N GLN A 28 -12.05 12.11 8.32
CA GLN A 28 -13.40 11.72 8.72
C GLN A 28 -13.60 10.21 8.62
N VAL A 29 -12.83 9.54 7.75
CA VAL A 29 -12.92 8.09 7.55
C VAL A 29 -12.19 7.39 8.69
N ARG A 30 -12.91 6.52 9.39
CA ARG A 30 -12.35 5.74 10.51
C ARG A 30 -11.76 4.45 9.96
N LEU A 31 -10.52 4.52 9.48
CA LEU A 31 -9.69 3.34 9.18
C LEU A 31 -8.54 3.26 10.17
N SER A 32 -8.25 2.07 10.68
CA SER A 32 -7.05 1.84 11.51
C SER A 32 -5.89 1.34 10.65
N LYS A 33 -4.66 1.67 11.06
CA LYS A 33 -3.43 1.27 10.35
C LYS A 33 -3.28 -0.25 10.20
N SER A 34 -3.80 -1.02 11.16
CA SER A 34 -3.69 -2.48 11.22
C SER A 34 -4.86 -3.21 10.53
N MET A 35 -5.70 -2.51 9.76
CA MET A 35 -6.79 -3.17 9.06
C MET A 35 -6.27 -4.09 7.96
N SER A 36 -6.85 -5.28 7.90
CA SER A 36 -6.56 -6.22 6.83
C SER A 36 -7.08 -5.71 5.50
N HIS A 37 -6.43 -6.12 4.42
CA HIS A 37 -6.87 -5.89 3.05
C HIS A 37 -8.37 -6.21 2.87
N ALA A 38 -8.81 -7.37 3.37
CA ALA A 38 -10.19 -7.82 3.27
C ALA A 38 -11.18 -6.88 3.98
N PHE A 39 -10.78 -6.30 5.12
CA PHE A 39 -11.63 -5.35 5.83
C PHE A 39 -11.78 -4.04 5.06
N VAL A 40 -10.67 -3.47 4.57
CA VAL A 40 -10.69 -2.24 3.75
C VAL A 40 -11.53 -2.46 2.49
N MET A 41 -11.36 -3.61 1.85
CA MET A 41 -12.13 -3.97 0.66
C MET A 41 -13.62 -4.19 0.97
N GLY A 42 -13.94 -4.73 2.15
CA GLY A 42 -15.31 -4.84 2.64
C GLY A 42 -15.97 -3.49 2.88
N GLU A 43 -15.24 -2.52 3.44
CA GLU A 43 -15.74 -1.14 3.62
C GLU A 43 -15.96 -0.42 2.28
N LEU A 44 -15.08 -0.61 1.31
CA LEU A 44 -15.27 -0.13 -0.06
C LEU A 44 -16.50 -0.79 -0.70
N ALA A 45 -16.68 -2.09 -0.54
CA ALA A 45 -17.84 -2.79 -1.07
C ALA A 45 -19.14 -2.23 -0.48
N LYS A 46 -19.25 -2.15 0.86
CA LYS A 46 -20.43 -1.63 1.55
C LYS A 46 -20.83 -0.23 1.07
N ALA A 47 -19.87 0.65 0.81
CA ALA A 47 -20.13 2.03 0.40
C ALA A 47 -20.48 2.20 -1.09
N ASN A 48 -20.23 1.20 -1.94
CA ASN A 48 -20.45 1.29 -3.40
C ASN A 48 -21.48 0.29 -3.94
N THR A 49 -21.99 -0.64 -3.13
CA THR A 49 -22.92 -1.70 -3.58
C THR A 49 -24.39 -1.25 -3.70
N ASP A 50 -24.70 0.02 -3.49
CA ASP A 50 -26.07 0.55 -3.53
C ASP A 50 -26.73 0.38 -4.91
N PHE A 51 -25.92 0.41 -5.98
CA PHE A 51 -26.37 0.25 -7.37
C PHE A 51 -25.83 -1.03 -8.00
N THR A 52 -26.56 -1.61 -8.94
CA THR A 52 -26.15 -2.82 -9.69
C THR A 52 -24.80 -2.62 -10.39
N THR A 53 -24.60 -1.45 -11.01
CA THR A 53 -23.33 -1.05 -11.63
C THR A 53 -22.18 -0.93 -10.63
N GLY A 54 -22.46 -0.49 -9.41
CA GLY A 54 -21.47 -0.40 -8.34
C GLY A 54 -21.02 -1.78 -7.84
N LYS A 55 -21.94 -2.74 -7.75
CA LYS A 55 -21.62 -4.14 -7.40
C LYS A 55 -20.69 -4.79 -8.44
N SER A 56 -20.99 -4.65 -9.73
CA SER A 56 -20.13 -5.17 -10.79
C SER A 56 -18.76 -4.49 -10.79
N PHE A 57 -18.72 -3.18 -10.57
CA PHE A 57 -17.48 -2.42 -10.50
C PHE A 57 -16.58 -2.89 -9.34
N ILE A 58 -17.15 -3.05 -8.14
CA ILE A 58 -16.41 -3.58 -6.99
C ILE A 58 -15.94 -5.01 -7.23
N CYS A 59 -16.74 -5.86 -7.88
CA CYS A 59 -16.35 -7.23 -8.22
C CYS A 59 -15.12 -7.25 -9.14
N CYS A 60 -15.13 -6.45 -10.22
CA CYS A 60 -13.97 -6.30 -11.10
C CYS A 60 -12.75 -5.76 -10.32
N LEU A 61 -12.96 -4.73 -9.50
CA LEU A 61 -11.91 -4.13 -8.69
C LEU A 61 -11.30 -5.13 -7.68
N GLN A 62 -12.08 -6.05 -7.10
CA GLN A 62 -11.56 -7.13 -6.25
C GLN A 62 -10.72 -8.15 -7.03
N GLN A 63 -11.06 -8.42 -8.29
CA GLN A 63 -10.32 -9.35 -9.14
C GLN A 63 -9.02 -8.75 -9.66
N ASP A 64 -9.04 -7.44 -9.94
CA ASP A 64 -7.92 -6.71 -10.55
C ASP A 64 -6.87 -6.21 -9.53
N LEU A 65 -7.26 -6.12 -8.25
CA LEU A 65 -6.37 -5.71 -7.17
C LEU A 65 -5.63 -6.89 -6.56
N LYS A 66 -4.31 -6.75 -6.48
CA LYS A 66 -3.46 -7.64 -5.70
C LYS A 66 -3.64 -7.38 -4.20
N MET A 67 -3.63 -6.10 -3.82
CA MET A 67 -3.70 -5.69 -2.42
C MET A 67 -4.13 -4.24 -2.30
N VAL A 68 -4.83 -3.94 -1.22
CA VAL A 68 -5.14 -2.59 -0.75
C VAL A 68 -4.59 -2.44 0.64
N TYR A 69 -3.89 -1.34 0.87
CA TYR A 69 -3.35 -1.02 2.18
C TYR A 69 -3.57 0.43 2.55
N PHE A 70 -3.75 0.66 3.84
CA PHE A 70 -3.90 1.99 4.41
C PHE A 70 -2.67 2.29 5.26
N ASP A 71 -2.00 3.42 5.00
CA ASP A 71 -0.75 3.78 5.69
C ASP A 71 -0.98 4.10 7.18
N GLY A 72 -2.24 4.32 7.60
CA GLY A 72 -2.62 4.67 8.97
C GLY A 72 -2.83 6.16 9.21
N SER A 73 -2.56 7.00 8.21
CA SER A 73 -2.76 8.45 8.26
C SER A 73 -3.88 8.88 7.31
N HIS A 74 -3.55 9.12 6.05
CA HIS A 74 -4.47 9.69 5.05
C HIS A 74 -4.29 9.10 3.66
N THR A 75 -3.51 8.02 3.51
CA THR A 75 -3.20 7.46 2.19
C THR A 75 -3.67 6.03 2.12
N LEU A 76 -4.48 5.76 1.10
CA LEU A 76 -4.88 4.42 0.74
C LEU A 76 -4.25 4.07 -0.59
N LYS A 77 -3.63 2.89 -0.66
CA LYS A 77 -2.80 2.49 -1.79
C LYS A 77 -3.32 1.20 -2.36
N PHE A 78 -3.53 1.23 -3.65
CA PHE A 78 -4.07 0.17 -4.48
C PHE A 78 -2.93 -0.44 -5.29
N ILE A 79 -2.63 -1.71 -5.05
CA ILE A 79 -1.62 -2.46 -5.79
C ILE A 79 -2.33 -3.28 -6.86
N TYR A 80 -2.06 -2.95 -8.12
CA TYR A 80 -2.61 -3.61 -9.30
C TYR A 80 -1.61 -4.60 -9.89
N HIS A 81 -2.13 -5.62 -10.57
CA HIS A 81 -1.32 -6.60 -11.30
C HIS A 81 -0.70 -6.06 -12.59
N SER A 82 -1.15 -4.91 -13.11
CA SER A 82 -0.72 -4.38 -14.39
C SER A 82 -0.92 -2.86 -14.51
N LYS A 83 -0.02 -2.19 -15.24
CA LYS A 83 -0.13 -0.76 -15.62
C LYS A 83 -1.45 -0.44 -16.32
N ARG A 84 -1.93 -1.34 -17.18
CA ARG A 84 -3.19 -1.15 -17.91
C ARG A 84 -4.37 -1.04 -16.96
N LEU A 85 -4.39 -1.87 -15.91
CA LEU A 85 -5.44 -1.84 -14.89
C LEU A 85 -5.34 -0.56 -14.08
N THR A 86 -4.14 -0.16 -13.67
CA THR A 86 -3.94 1.12 -12.98
C THR A 86 -4.50 2.28 -13.82
N ALA A 87 -4.12 2.40 -15.09
CA ALA A 87 -4.61 3.44 -15.99
C ALA A 87 -6.14 3.46 -16.16
N PHE A 88 -6.78 2.30 -16.11
CA PHE A 88 -8.25 2.21 -16.17
C PHE A 88 -8.94 2.77 -14.92
N TYR A 89 -8.31 2.59 -13.76
CA TYR A 89 -8.81 3.05 -12.46
C TYR A 89 -8.33 4.46 -12.09
N LEU A 90 -7.37 5.05 -12.79
CA LEU A 90 -6.95 6.44 -12.59
C LEU A 90 -8.11 7.42 -12.84
N GLY A 91 -8.23 8.42 -11.97
CA GLY A 91 -9.29 9.43 -12.00
C GLY A 91 -10.69 8.88 -11.71
N ARG A 92 -10.80 7.63 -11.23
CA ARG A 92 -12.08 7.05 -10.82
C ARG A 92 -12.38 7.39 -9.36
N ASN A 93 -13.65 7.71 -9.14
CA ASN A 93 -14.19 8.03 -7.83
C ASN A 93 -14.72 6.77 -7.14
N LEU A 94 -14.24 6.52 -5.94
CA LEU A 94 -14.66 5.45 -5.05
C LEU A 94 -15.33 6.06 -3.82
N ARG A 95 -16.39 5.43 -3.32
CA ARG A 95 -16.92 5.79 -2.00
C ARG A 95 -16.24 4.96 -0.93
N LEU A 96 -15.87 5.61 0.16
CA LEU A 96 -15.35 4.97 1.35
C LEU A 96 -16.10 5.53 2.55
N GLN A 97 -16.91 4.69 3.19
CA GLN A 97 -17.84 5.08 4.25
C GLN A 97 -18.78 6.22 3.81
N ARG A 98 -18.44 7.47 4.13
CA ARG A 98 -19.23 8.68 3.83
C ARG A 98 -18.55 9.64 2.87
N VAL A 99 -17.37 9.29 2.35
CA VAL A 99 -16.56 10.21 1.55
C VAL A 99 -16.21 9.62 0.20
N VAL A 100 -16.11 10.48 -0.81
CA VAL A 100 -15.64 10.13 -2.14
C VAL A 100 -14.13 10.36 -2.18
N ILE A 101 -13.40 9.33 -2.60
CA ILE A 101 -11.95 9.36 -2.81
C ILE A 101 -11.68 9.15 -4.30
N GLU A 102 -10.66 9.82 -4.82
CA GLU A 102 -10.20 9.68 -6.20
C GLU A 102 -8.89 8.88 -6.22
N VAL A 103 -8.73 7.99 -7.20
CA VAL A 103 -7.52 7.20 -7.38
C VAL A 103 -6.56 7.92 -8.32
N ASP A 104 -5.44 8.36 -7.78
CA ASP A 104 -4.36 9.05 -8.48
C ASP A 104 -3.17 8.13 -8.76
N GLU A 105 -2.34 8.50 -9.74
CA GLU A 105 -1.15 7.75 -10.09
C GLU A 105 -0.04 8.00 -9.06
N SER A 106 0.55 6.92 -8.54
CA SER A 106 1.76 7.06 -7.73
C SER A 106 2.95 7.39 -8.65
N GLY A 107 3.45 8.63 -8.57
CA GLY A 107 4.75 8.98 -9.15
C GLY A 107 4.78 10.00 -10.29
N ASN A 108 3.64 10.46 -10.82
CA ASN A 108 3.62 11.55 -11.80
C ASN A 108 3.62 12.93 -11.14
N LEU A 109 4.73 13.25 -10.47
CA LEU A 109 5.03 14.61 -10.05
C LEU A 109 5.82 15.31 -11.17
N LEU A 110 5.10 15.97 -12.07
CA LEU A 110 5.67 17.13 -12.74
C LEU A 110 6.02 18.15 -11.63
N SER A 111 7.30 18.48 -11.49
CA SER A 111 7.77 19.48 -10.53
C SER A 111 6.95 20.77 -10.66
N GLY A 112 6.19 21.15 -9.62
CA GLY A 112 5.61 22.49 -9.50
C GLY A 112 4.14 22.59 -9.08
N THR A 113 3.35 21.51 -9.08
CA THR A 113 1.93 21.55 -8.67
C THR A 113 1.62 20.46 -7.65
N ASP A 114 2.12 20.64 -6.42
CA ASP A 114 1.75 19.76 -5.31
C ASP A 114 0.38 20.18 -4.75
N THR A 115 -0.60 19.28 -4.80
CA THR A 115 -1.87 19.53 -4.11
C THR A 115 -1.65 19.55 -2.59
N GLN A 116 -2.48 20.28 -1.85
CA GLN A 116 -2.36 20.41 -0.39
C GLN A 116 -2.22 19.09 0.39
N PRO A 117 -2.89 17.97 0.04
CA PRO A 117 -2.61 16.68 0.67
C PRO A 117 -1.25 16.08 0.28
N HIS A 118 -0.74 16.35 -0.93
CA HIS A 118 0.63 15.97 -1.33
C HIS A 118 1.71 16.69 -0.52
N LEU A 119 1.54 17.99 -0.26
CA LEU A 119 2.45 18.75 0.62
C LEU A 119 2.48 18.18 2.04
N ARG A 120 1.34 17.69 2.55
CA ARG A 120 1.30 16.99 3.86
C ARG A 120 2.04 15.65 3.85
N ARG A 121 2.14 14.97 2.70
CA ARG A 121 2.93 13.73 2.53
C ARG A 121 4.45 13.98 2.48
N LEU A 122 4.88 15.17 2.01
CA LEU A 122 6.29 15.56 1.90
C LEU A 122 7.00 15.85 3.24
N TYR A 123 6.29 15.81 4.37
CA TYR A 123 6.92 15.79 5.70
C TYR A 123 7.53 14.42 6.08
N SER A 124 7.44 13.42 5.20
CA SER A 124 8.17 12.16 5.37
C SER A 124 9.62 12.32 4.90
N ILE A 125 10.58 11.88 5.73
CA ILE A 125 11.99 11.81 5.34
C ILE A 125 12.10 10.84 4.15
N ARG A 126 12.29 11.37 2.94
CA ARG A 126 12.70 10.57 1.80
C ARG A 126 14.19 10.30 1.92
N ILE A 127 14.55 9.05 2.21
CA ILE A 127 15.93 8.58 2.04
C ILE A 127 16.17 8.48 0.54
N LEU A 128 16.81 9.51 -0.02
CA LEU A 128 17.21 9.53 -1.43
C LEU A 128 18.13 8.33 -1.70
N GLY A 129 17.76 7.50 -2.68
CA GLY A 129 18.47 6.25 -3.01
C GLY A 129 17.89 4.98 -2.39
N ALA A 130 16.97 5.07 -1.41
CA ALA A 130 16.31 3.88 -0.87
C ALA A 130 15.38 3.17 -1.88
N ASP A 131 14.85 3.90 -2.88
CA ASP A 131 14.10 3.31 -3.99
C ASP A 131 14.93 2.33 -4.83
N GLN A 132 16.27 2.46 -4.81
CA GLN A 132 17.17 1.55 -5.51
C GLN A 132 17.51 0.32 -4.66
N ILE A 133 17.22 0.35 -3.36
CA ILE A 133 17.51 -0.74 -2.42
C ILE A 133 16.35 -1.73 -2.46
N GLY A 134 16.48 -2.73 -3.33
CA GLY A 134 15.48 -3.77 -3.48
C GLY A 134 15.51 -4.81 -2.35
N THR A 135 14.38 -5.50 -2.14
CA THR A 135 14.25 -6.52 -1.09
C THR A 135 15.31 -7.63 -1.15
N ALA A 136 15.79 -8.00 -2.35
CA ALA A 136 16.88 -8.98 -2.49
C ALA A 136 18.22 -8.44 -1.95
N THR A 137 18.52 -7.16 -2.18
CA THR A 137 19.75 -6.53 -1.64
C THR A 137 19.73 -6.46 -0.12
N VAL A 138 18.56 -6.20 0.48
CA VAL A 138 18.38 -6.20 1.95
C VAL A 138 18.56 -7.61 2.53
N VAL A 139 17.97 -8.63 1.90
CA VAL A 139 18.12 -10.03 2.32
C VAL A 139 19.57 -10.51 2.19
N GLN A 140 20.30 -10.03 1.19
CA GLN A 140 21.72 -10.32 1.01
C GLN A 140 22.61 -9.58 2.03
N ALA A 141 22.27 -8.33 2.34
CA ALA A 141 23.04 -7.48 3.26
C ALA A 141 22.83 -7.83 4.74
N LEU A 142 21.70 -8.45 5.11
CA LEU A 142 21.43 -8.90 6.47
C LEU A 142 22.18 -10.21 6.75
N PRO A 143 23.25 -10.22 7.57
CA PRO A 143 23.89 -11.46 7.94
C PRO A 143 22.92 -12.36 8.73
N ARG A 144 22.97 -13.67 8.46
CA ARG A 144 22.19 -14.72 9.17
C ARG A 144 22.26 -14.61 10.71
N SER A 145 23.29 -13.98 11.25
CA SER A 145 23.52 -13.78 12.69
C SER A 145 22.64 -12.70 13.34
N LEU A 146 22.07 -11.75 12.59
CA LEU A 146 21.19 -10.70 13.15
C LEU A 146 19.75 -11.18 13.36
N ALA A 147 19.30 -12.20 12.61
CA ALA A 147 17.98 -12.80 12.81
C ALA A 147 17.83 -13.44 14.20
N TYR A 148 18.93 -13.92 14.80
CA TYR A 148 18.94 -14.47 16.16
C TYR A 148 19.12 -13.39 17.24
N ARG A 149 19.80 -12.26 16.96
CA ARG A 149 19.97 -11.18 17.93
C ARG A 149 18.70 -10.34 18.13
N CYS A 150 17.98 -9.97 17.06
CA CYS A 150 16.72 -9.23 17.20
C CYS A 150 15.58 -10.05 17.83
N TRP A 151 15.66 -11.40 17.76
CA TRP A 151 14.73 -12.27 18.46
C TRP A 151 15.09 -12.40 19.96
N MET A 152 16.38 -12.52 20.31
CA MET A 152 16.80 -12.54 21.72
C MET A 152 16.58 -11.20 22.43
N GLU A 153 16.79 -10.06 21.78
CA GLU A 153 16.59 -8.74 22.40
C GLU A 153 15.10 -8.43 22.65
N ASN A 154 14.17 -8.96 21.85
CA ASN A 154 12.73 -8.81 22.10
C ASN A 154 12.15 -9.82 23.09
N VAL A 155 12.78 -11.00 23.25
CA VAL A 155 12.37 -12.00 24.25
C VAL A 155 12.93 -11.69 25.64
N LEU A 156 14.09 -11.01 25.73
CA LEU A 156 14.67 -10.58 27.02
C LEU A 156 14.10 -9.23 27.53
N ALA A 157 13.36 -8.49 26.71
CA ALA A 157 12.70 -7.24 27.11
C ALA A 157 11.35 -7.43 27.84
N TRP A 158 10.86 -8.67 27.96
CA TRP A 158 9.69 -9.03 28.78
C TRP A 158 10.10 -9.97 29.90
N GLY A 159 10.86 -9.44 30.87
CA GLY A 159 10.95 -10.03 32.20
C GLY A 159 9.62 -9.88 32.95
N PRO A 160 9.24 -10.82 33.83
CA PRO A 160 7.96 -10.79 34.52
C PRO A 160 7.94 -9.61 35.51
N LEU A 161 6.98 -8.71 35.34
CA LEU A 161 6.55 -7.86 36.44
C LEU A 161 5.81 -8.76 37.43
N GLN A 162 6.32 -8.77 38.67
CA GLN A 162 5.72 -9.38 39.85
C GLN A 162 4.27 -8.93 40.08
#